data_AF-A0A656Z3I2-F1
#
_entry.id   AF-A0A656Z3I2-F1
#
_cell.length_a   1.000
_cell.length_b   1.000
_cell.length_c   1.000
_cell.angle_alpha   90.00
_cell.angle_beta   90.00
_cell.angle_gamma   90.00
#
_symmetry.space_group_name_H-M   'P 1'
#
loop_
_entity.id
_entity.type
_entity.pdbx_description
1 polymer ?
#
loop_
_entity_poly.entity_id
_entity_poly.type
_entity_poly.pdbx_seq_one_letter_code
_entity_poly.pdbx_strand_id
1 'polypeptide(L)'
;FVVCGHDRGGRVAYRMALDYPDMVLGLISVTVVPTPEMWEGASKAFGLGAWHWFMLAQPEPLPETLLSGDPGFIIDATLAKMAGSLDQLHPLALADYRQAFRDPVVRHGICEDYRAAAGIDEIDDLNDRAAGRRITAPVLVLWEQGRTYGGNRQPLAICNDWANDVTGQGLSGGHLLPELAPEALLAQMRLFLSRHEQAFAHHCSG
;
A
#
# COMPACT_ATOMS: atom_id res chain seq x y z
N PHE A 1 -0.48 -17.56 8.15
CA PHE A 1 -0.43 -16.36 9.03
C PHE A 1 -1.34 -15.26 8.49
N VAL A 2 -1.67 -14.23 9.28
CA VAL A 2 -2.36 -13.03 8.80
C VAL A 2 -1.31 -11.97 8.46
N VAL A 3 -1.45 -11.29 7.32
CA VAL A 3 -0.53 -10.22 6.89
C VAL A 3 -1.27 -8.87 6.90
N CYS A 4 -0.63 -7.86 7.48
CA CYS A 4 -1.08 -6.47 7.42
C CYS A 4 -0.02 -5.65 6.69
N GLY A 5 -0.44 -4.94 5.65
CA GLY A 5 0.45 -4.12 4.83
C GLY A 5 -0.11 -2.72 4.60
N HIS A 6 0.74 -1.72 4.79
CA HIS A 6 0.46 -0.32 4.47
C HIS A 6 1.31 0.14 3.29
N ASP A 7 0.71 0.94 2.40
CA ASP A 7 1.38 1.51 1.22
C ASP A 7 2.14 0.44 0.41
N ARG A 8 3.46 0.55 0.19
CA ARG A 8 4.24 -0.47 -0.54
C ARG A 8 4.11 -1.86 0.09
N GLY A 9 4.07 -1.94 1.42
CA GLY A 9 3.86 -3.19 2.14
C GLY A 9 2.48 -3.80 1.90
N GLY A 10 1.46 -3.00 1.60
CA GLY A 10 0.15 -3.49 1.18
C GLY A 10 0.19 -4.15 -0.21
N ARG A 11 1.09 -3.67 -1.09
CA ARG A 11 1.30 -4.29 -2.42
C ARG A 11 1.96 -5.65 -2.31
N VAL A 12 3.02 -5.73 -1.52
CA VAL A 12 3.67 -7.00 -1.19
C VAL A 12 2.68 -7.96 -0.55
N ALA A 13 1.83 -7.47 0.37
CA ALA A 13 0.87 -8.30 1.08
C ALA A 13 -0.20 -8.92 0.17
N TYR A 14 -0.78 -8.18 -0.79
CA TYR A 14 -1.77 -8.76 -1.69
C TYR A 14 -1.12 -9.70 -2.72
N ARG A 15 0.07 -9.38 -3.23
CA ARG A 15 0.85 -10.28 -4.11
C ARG A 15 1.16 -11.60 -3.40
N MET A 16 1.59 -11.54 -2.14
CA MET A 16 1.78 -12.72 -1.31
C MET A 16 0.50 -13.54 -1.15
N ALA A 17 -0.66 -12.90 -1.02
CA ALA A 17 -1.95 -13.59 -0.90
C ALA A 17 -2.42 -14.25 -2.20
N LEU A 18 -2.02 -13.73 -3.36
CA LEU A 18 -2.28 -14.33 -4.68
C LEU A 18 -1.34 -15.52 -4.94
N ASP A 19 -0.05 -15.36 -4.65
CA ASP A 19 0.98 -16.35 -4.97
C ASP A 19 1.01 -17.51 -3.97
N TYR A 20 0.67 -17.24 -2.70
CA TYR A 20 0.75 -18.20 -1.60
C TYR A 20 -0.58 -18.30 -0.83
N PRO A 21 -1.68 -18.71 -1.50
CA PRO A 21 -3.03 -18.70 -0.93
C PRO A 21 -3.17 -19.63 0.28
N ASP A 22 -2.33 -20.67 0.38
CA ASP A 22 -2.33 -21.58 1.53
C ASP A 22 -1.60 -21.01 2.75
N MET A 23 -0.71 -20.02 2.56
CA MET A 23 0.09 -19.44 3.65
C MET A 23 -0.56 -18.19 4.24
N VAL A 24 -1.27 -17.41 3.42
CA VAL A 24 -1.95 -16.18 3.86
C VAL A 24 -3.37 -16.53 4.27
N LEU A 25 -3.63 -16.50 5.58
CA LEU A 25 -4.93 -16.82 6.15
C LEU A 25 -5.87 -15.63 6.20
N GLY A 26 -5.33 -14.42 6.19
CA GLY A 26 -6.08 -13.17 6.16
C GLY A 26 -5.18 -12.03 5.71
N LEU A 27 -5.76 -11.07 5.00
CA LEU A 27 -5.06 -9.90 4.47
C LEU A 27 -5.71 -8.62 5.01
N ILE A 28 -4.90 -7.75 5.59
CA ILE A 28 -5.30 -6.39 5.97
C ILE A 28 -4.53 -5.42 5.07
N SER A 29 -5.22 -4.80 4.11
CA SER A 29 -4.67 -3.79 3.20
C SER A 29 -5.00 -2.40 3.71
N VAL A 30 -3.96 -1.59 3.97
CA VAL A 30 -4.09 -0.23 4.47
C VAL A 30 -3.64 0.75 3.37
N THR A 31 -4.59 1.53 2.87
CA THR A 31 -4.51 2.56 1.82
C THR A 31 -4.08 2.07 0.42
N VAL A 32 -4.28 0.77 0.14
CA VAL A 32 -3.79 0.14 -1.09
C VAL A 32 -4.89 -0.63 -1.82
N VAL A 33 -4.89 -0.49 -3.14
CA VAL A 33 -5.58 -1.35 -4.10
C VAL A 33 -4.55 -1.95 -5.07
N PRO A 34 -4.88 -3.06 -5.77
CA PRO A 34 -3.99 -3.69 -6.75
C PRO A 34 -3.41 -2.73 -7.78
N THR A 35 -2.19 -3.00 -8.25
CA THR A 35 -1.38 -2.00 -8.96
C THR A 35 -1.98 -1.56 -10.31
N PRO A 36 -2.52 -2.46 -11.18
CA PRO A 36 -3.11 -2.06 -12.46
C PRO A 36 -4.25 -1.06 -12.32
N GLU A 37 -5.03 -1.14 -11.24
CA GLU A 37 -6.16 -0.24 -11.00
C GLU A 37 -5.70 1.22 -10.88
N MET A 38 -4.47 1.45 -10.41
CA MET A 38 -3.88 2.78 -10.35
C MET A 38 -3.44 3.28 -11.72
N TRP A 39 -2.83 2.42 -12.53
CA TRP A 39 -2.34 2.75 -13.86
C TRP A 39 -3.48 2.97 -14.86
N GLU A 40 -4.44 2.06 -14.91
CA GLU A 40 -5.62 2.16 -15.80
C GLU A 40 -6.50 3.37 -15.46
N GLY A 41 -6.53 3.76 -14.18
CA GLY A 41 -7.26 4.95 -13.72
C GLY A 41 -6.46 6.25 -13.73
N ALA A 42 -5.25 6.26 -14.30
CA ALA A 42 -4.40 7.44 -14.31
C ALA A 42 -5.09 8.61 -15.06
N SER A 43 -5.21 9.74 -14.35
CA SER A 43 -5.80 10.99 -14.85
C SER A 43 -4.88 12.17 -14.58
N LYS A 44 -5.22 13.36 -15.06
CA LYS A 44 -4.51 14.61 -14.69
C LYS A 44 -4.39 14.77 -13.16
N ALA A 45 -5.45 14.45 -12.43
CA ALA A 45 -5.44 14.54 -10.97
C ALA A 45 -4.46 13.53 -10.35
N PHE A 46 -4.40 12.30 -10.88
CA PHE A 46 -3.42 11.30 -10.44
C PHE A 46 -1.98 11.72 -10.79
N GLY A 47 -1.73 12.16 -12.02
CA GLY A 47 -0.40 12.60 -12.46
C GLY A 47 0.17 13.74 -11.62
N LEU A 48 -0.65 14.69 -11.16
CA LEU A 48 -0.23 15.76 -10.25
C LEU A 48 -0.19 15.31 -8.78
N GLY A 49 -1.19 14.53 -8.35
CA GLY A 49 -1.35 14.08 -6.97
C GLY A 49 -0.34 13.00 -6.53
N ALA A 50 0.06 12.14 -7.46
CA ALA A 50 0.95 11.01 -7.25
C ALA A 50 2.12 11.01 -8.27
N TRP A 51 2.59 12.20 -8.66
CA TRP A 51 3.66 12.39 -9.66
C TRP A 51 4.92 11.53 -9.42
N HIS A 52 5.23 11.21 -8.16
CA HIS A 52 6.36 10.37 -7.78
C HIS A 52 6.26 8.96 -8.35
N TRP A 53 5.06 8.43 -8.62
CA TRP A 53 4.89 7.14 -9.31
C TRP A 53 5.56 7.13 -10.67
N PHE A 54 5.44 8.23 -11.41
CA PHE A 54 6.04 8.37 -12.74
C PHE A 54 7.52 8.72 -12.68
N MET A 55 7.91 9.60 -11.74
CA MET A 55 9.31 10.03 -11.62
C MET A 55 10.21 8.90 -11.13
N LEU A 56 9.81 8.18 -10.07
CA LEU A 56 10.62 7.13 -9.48
C LEU A 56 10.73 5.89 -10.38
N ALA A 57 9.78 5.68 -11.29
CA ALA A 57 9.81 4.60 -12.28
C ALA A 57 10.69 4.92 -13.51
N GLN A 58 11.25 6.13 -13.64
CA GLN A 58 12.14 6.44 -14.77
C GLN A 58 13.43 5.61 -14.72
N PRO A 59 14.07 5.33 -15.88
CA PRO A 59 15.32 4.56 -15.93
C PRO A 59 16.43 5.15 -15.05
N GLU A 60 17.22 4.27 -14.45
CA GLU A 60 18.42 4.64 -13.69
C GLU A 60 19.42 5.40 -14.60
N PRO A 61 20.13 6.43 -14.10
CA PRO A 61 20.14 6.94 -12.72
C PRO A 61 19.30 8.21 -12.52
N LEU A 62 18.32 8.49 -13.38
CA LEU A 62 17.59 9.77 -13.34
C LEU A 62 16.94 10.05 -11.98
N PRO A 63 16.05 9.18 -11.45
CA PRO A 63 15.40 9.47 -10.17
C PRO A 63 16.41 9.46 -9.01
N GLU A 64 17.39 8.56 -8.99
CA GLU A 64 18.43 8.52 -7.96
C GLU A 64 19.23 9.84 -7.92
N THR A 65 19.55 10.40 -9.09
CA THR A 65 20.25 11.68 -9.22
C THR A 65 19.39 12.82 -8.67
N LEU A 66 18.11 12.88 -9.05
CA LEU A 66 17.17 13.90 -8.56
C LEU A 66 16.99 13.81 -7.04
N LEU A 67 16.83 12.59 -6.51
CA LEU A 67 16.69 12.34 -5.08
C LEU A 67 17.94 12.70 -4.27
N SER A 68 19.11 12.66 -4.90
CA SER A 68 20.39 12.95 -4.23
C SER A 68 20.71 14.44 -4.13
N GLY A 69 19.94 15.32 -4.78
CA GLY A 69 20.15 16.77 -4.71
C GLY A 69 19.94 17.33 -3.29
N ASP A 70 18.83 16.96 -2.66
CA ASP A 70 18.57 17.22 -1.23
C ASP A 70 17.64 16.13 -0.65
N PRO A 71 18.21 15.00 -0.18
CA PRO A 71 17.41 13.92 0.38
C PRO A 71 16.58 14.36 1.59
N GLY A 72 17.08 15.31 2.39
CA GLY A 72 16.41 15.80 3.59
C GLY A 72 15.15 16.60 3.25
N PHE A 73 15.26 17.53 2.30
CA PHE A 73 14.11 18.26 1.80
C PHE A 73 13.06 17.32 1.18
N ILE A 74 13.49 16.35 0.37
CA ILE A 74 12.56 15.47 -0.35
C ILE A 74 11.75 14.58 0.61
N ILE A 75 12.40 13.96 1.60
CA ILE A 75 11.68 13.12 2.56
C ILE A 75 10.73 13.96 3.42
N ASP A 76 11.17 15.14 3.86
CA ASP A 76 10.33 16.03 4.67
C ASP A 76 9.12 16.55 3.89
N ALA A 77 9.32 16.96 2.62
CA ALA A 77 8.22 17.40 1.76
C ALA A 77 7.22 16.27 1.47
N THR A 78 7.73 15.04 1.28
CA THR A 78 6.90 13.86 1.03
C THR A 78 6.06 13.50 2.25
N LEU A 79 6.69 13.41 3.43
CA LEU A 79 6.01 13.10 4.68
C LEU A 79 5.03 14.22 5.09
N ALA A 80 5.41 15.49 4.94
CA ALA A 80 4.50 16.61 5.20
C ALA A 80 3.25 16.55 4.31
N LYS A 81 3.39 16.18 3.03
CA LYS A 81 2.25 15.99 2.14
C LYS A 81 1.36 14.81 2.57
N MET A 82 1.96 13.69 2.95
CA MET A 82 1.23 12.47 3.32
C MET A 82 0.55 12.58 4.69
N ALA A 83 1.17 13.32 5.62
CA ALA A 83 0.67 13.52 6.98
C ALA A 83 -0.16 14.80 7.15
N GLY A 84 -0.05 15.77 6.23
CA GLY A 84 -0.58 17.13 6.36
C GLY A 84 0.36 18.09 7.11
N SER A 85 1.18 17.60 8.06
CA SER A 85 2.29 18.32 8.69
C SER A 85 3.27 17.33 9.32
N LEU A 86 4.56 17.67 9.37
CA LEU A 86 5.57 16.89 10.10
C LEU A 86 5.33 16.87 11.62
N ASP A 87 4.66 17.90 12.16
CA ASP A 87 4.35 17.98 13.60
C ASP A 87 3.38 16.89 14.07
N GLN A 88 2.71 16.22 13.14
CA GLN A 88 1.84 15.08 13.44
C GLN A 88 2.63 13.76 13.55
N LEU A 89 3.90 13.74 13.16
CA LEU A 89 4.75 12.56 13.21
C LEU A 89 5.62 12.57 14.46
N HIS A 90 5.81 11.39 15.06
CA HIS A 90 6.65 11.27 16.24
C HIS A 90 8.10 11.64 15.88
N PRO A 91 8.79 12.50 16.66
CA PRO A 91 10.13 12.99 16.31
C PRO A 91 11.17 11.88 16.12
N LEU A 92 11.08 10.79 16.88
CA LEU A 92 11.97 9.63 16.72
C LEU A 92 11.72 8.89 15.39
N ALA A 93 10.46 8.67 15.01
CA ALA A 93 10.13 8.04 13.72
C ALA A 93 10.60 8.91 12.54
N LEU A 94 10.39 10.22 12.64
CA LEU A 94 10.87 11.17 11.63
C LEU A 94 12.41 11.15 11.49
N ALA A 95 13.14 10.99 12.60
CA ALA A 95 14.59 10.84 12.57
C ALA A 95 15.02 9.55 11.85
N ASP A 96 14.33 8.43 12.10
CA ASP A 96 14.60 7.15 11.43
C ASP A 96 14.32 7.23 9.93
N TYR A 97 13.19 7.82 9.52
CA TYR A 97 12.87 8.01 8.09
C TYR A 97 13.93 8.86 7.39
N ARG A 98 14.35 9.96 8.01
CA ARG A 98 15.42 10.83 7.48
C ARG A 98 16.76 10.10 7.41
N GLN A 99 17.09 9.31 8.43
CA GLN A 99 18.34 8.55 8.45
C GLN A 99 18.36 7.52 7.33
N ALA A 100 17.30 6.73 7.17
CA ALA A 100 17.19 5.73 6.11
C ALA A 100 17.26 6.39 4.72
N PHE A 101 16.52 7.48 4.51
CA PHE A 101 16.46 8.13 3.19
C PHE A 101 17.77 8.82 2.76
N ARG A 102 18.67 9.13 3.71
CA ARG A 102 20.01 9.62 3.40
C ARG A 102 20.90 8.56 2.74
N ASP A 103 20.63 7.28 2.96
CA ASP A 103 21.38 6.20 2.34
C ASP A 103 21.03 6.09 0.85
N PRO A 104 22.00 6.25 -0.08
CA PRO A 104 21.75 6.09 -1.51
C PRO A 104 21.26 4.69 -1.89
N VAL A 105 21.65 3.64 -1.16
CA VAL A 105 21.18 2.26 -1.41
C VAL A 105 19.68 2.15 -1.12
N VAL A 106 19.21 2.78 -0.04
CA VAL A 106 17.77 2.84 0.29
C VAL A 106 17.01 3.58 -0.79
N ARG A 107 17.51 4.73 -1.25
CA ARG A 107 16.84 5.50 -2.31
C ARG A 107 16.79 4.74 -3.63
N HIS A 108 17.87 4.06 -4.01
CA HIS A 108 17.86 3.19 -5.19
C HIS A 108 16.85 2.05 -5.03
N GLY A 109 16.80 1.37 -3.87
CA GLY A 109 15.79 0.34 -3.60
C GLY A 109 14.35 0.85 -3.68
N ILE A 110 14.10 2.09 -3.24
CA ILE A 110 12.81 2.75 -3.44
C ILE A 110 12.54 2.97 -4.94
N CYS A 111 13.50 3.44 -5.73
CA CYS A 111 13.31 3.59 -7.18
C CYS A 111 13.00 2.25 -7.85
N GLU A 112 13.71 1.17 -7.48
CA GLU A 112 13.45 -0.18 -7.99
C GLU A 112 12.04 -0.68 -7.66
N ASP A 113 11.49 -0.39 -6.48
CA ASP A 113 10.09 -0.69 -6.13
C ASP A 113 9.11 0.00 -7.12
N TYR A 114 9.33 1.28 -7.43
CA TYR A 114 8.46 1.98 -8.40
C TYR A 114 8.65 1.48 -9.84
N ARG A 115 9.86 1.05 -10.22
CA ARG A 115 10.11 0.41 -11.54
C ARG A 115 9.42 -0.94 -11.64
N ALA A 116 9.47 -1.76 -10.58
CA ALA A 116 8.75 -3.03 -10.52
C ALA A 116 7.23 -2.81 -10.62
N ALA A 117 6.71 -1.81 -9.89
CA ALA A 117 5.30 -1.45 -9.93
C ALA A 117 4.81 -0.98 -11.31
N ALA A 118 5.68 -0.33 -12.11
CA ALA A 118 5.40 0.09 -13.48
C ALA A 118 5.74 -0.97 -14.54
N GLY A 119 6.16 -2.15 -14.11
CA GLY A 119 6.63 -3.24 -14.97
C GLY A 119 6.10 -4.58 -14.49
N ILE A 120 6.96 -5.37 -13.85
CA ILE A 120 6.67 -6.78 -13.54
C ILE A 120 5.46 -6.96 -12.63
N ASP A 121 5.26 -6.09 -11.63
CA ASP A 121 4.13 -6.24 -10.70
C ASP A 121 2.79 -6.05 -11.42
N GLU A 122 2.71 -5.09 -12.35
CA GLU A 122 1.51 -4.87 -13.16
C GLU A 122 1.26 -6.06 -14.10
N ILE A 123 2.32 -6.60 -14.72
CA ILE A 123 2.22 -7.78 -15.59
C ILE A 123 1.67 -8.98 -14.81
N ASP A 124 2.19 -9.24 -13.63
CA ASP A 124 1.75 -10.36 -12.80
C ASP A 124 0.28 -10.18 -12.38
N ASP A 125 -0.11 -8.98 -11.94
CA ASP A 125 -1.50 -8.67 -11.57
C ASP A 125 -2.45 -8.84 -12.76
N LEU A 126 -2.07 -8.37 -13.95
CA LEU A 126 -2.87 -8.51 -15.16
C LEU A 126 -3.04 -9.98 -15.58
N ASN A 127 -1.99 -10.79 -15.39
CA ASN A 127 -2.06 -12.24 -15.63
C ASN A 127 -3.01 -12.94 -14.65
N ASP A 128 -2.98 -12.58 -13.36
CA ASP A 128 -3.95 -13.07 -12.37
C ASP A 128 -5.38 -12.72 -12.77
N ARG A 129 -5.61 -11.45 -13.13
CA ARG A 129 -6.92 -10.95 -13.55
C ARG A 129 -7.43 -11.68 -14.79
N ALA A 130 -6.58 -11.89 -15.79
CA ALA A 130 -6.93 -12.63 -17.02
C ALA A 130 -7.23 -14.11 -16.75
N ALA A 131 -6.54 -14.72 -15.78
CA ALA A 131 -6.78 -16.09 -15.35
C ALA A 131 -7.97 -16.23 -14.38
N GLY A 132 -8.60 -15.13 -13.96
CA GLY A 132 -9.66 -15.12 -12.95
C GLY A 132 -9.19 -15.55 -11.55
N ARG A 133 -7.88 -15.46 -11.27
CA ARG A 133 -7.35 -15.74 -9.93
C ARG A 133 -7.73 -14.62 -8.98
N ARG A 134 -8.16 -14.99 -7.77
CA ARG A 134 -8.63 -14.07 -6.73
C ARG A 134 -8.04 -14.48 -5.40
N ILE A 135 -7.85 -13.50 -4.52
CA ILE A 135 -7.44 -13.74 -3.14
C ILE A 135 -8.56 -14.51 -2.43
N THR A 136 -8.21 -15.70 -1.94
CA THR A 136 -9.14 -16.62 -1.28
C THR A 136 -9.30 -16.33 0.21
N ALA A 137 -8.26 -15.78 0.84
CA ALA A 137 -8.28 -15.34 2.23
C ALA A 137 -9.27 -14.17 2.45
N PRO A 138 -9.90 -14.07 3.63
CA PRO A 138 -10.65 -12.86 4.00
C PRO A 138 -9.77 -11.61 3.94
N VAL A 139 -10.33 -10.54 3.37
CA VAL A 139 -9.66 -9.25 3.19
C VAL A 139 -10.35 -8.17 4.02
N LEU A 140 -9.56 -7.43 4.79
CA LEU A 140 -9.94 -6.13 5.34
C LEU A 140 -9.22 -5.03 4.56
N VAL A 141 -9.95 -4.16 3.87
CA VAL A 141 -9.40 -2.96 3.23
C VAL A 141 -9.76 -1.70 4.01
N LEU A 142 -8.77 -0.92 4.40
CA LEU A 142 -8.93 0.34 5.12
C LEU A 142 -8.29 1.45 4.31
N TRP A 143 -8.99 2.57 4.13
CA TRP A 143 -8.51 3.67 3.28
C TRP A 143 -8.78 5.03 3.91
N GLU A 144 -8.17 6.07 3.34
CA GLU A 144 -8.50 7.46 3.69
C GLU A 144 -9.97 7.74 3.39
N GLN A 145 -10.74 8.16 4.39
CA GLN A 145 -12.16 8.46 4.21
C GLN A 145 -12.40 9.47 3.08
N GLY A 146 -13.32 9.11 2.18
CA GLY A 146 -13.66 9.94 1.02
C GLY A 146 -12.73 9.79 -0.18
N ARG A 147 -11.60 9.06 -0.04
CA ARG A 147 -10.69 8.82 -1.15
C ARG A 147 -11.19 7.74 -2.10
N THR A 148 -11.07 8.02 -3.38
CA THR A 148 -11.32 7.08 -4.49
C THR A 148 -10.02 6.77 -5.23
N TYR A 149 -10.03 5.66 -5.96
CA TYR A 149 -8.88 5.12 -6.70
C TYR A 149 -9.34 4.71 -8.11
N GLY A 150 -8.41 4.43 -9.03
CA GLY A 150 -8.72 3.82 -10.31
C GLY A 150 -9.89 4.41 -11.09
N GLY A 151 -9.86 5.72 -11.38
CA GLY A 151 -10.95 6.38 -12.12
C GLY A 151 -12.21 6.64 -11.27
N ASN A 152 -12.03 7.08 -10.02
CA ASN A 152 -13.10 7.42 -9.05
C ASN A 152 -13.89 6.23 -8.46
N ARG A 153 -13.30 5.03 -8.48
CA ARG A 153 -13.88 3.84 -7.84
C ARG A 153 -13.61 3.82 -6.34
N GLN A 154 -14.54 3.23 -5.59
CA GLN A 154 -14.39 3.01 -4.15
C GLN A 154 -13.42 1.83 -3.91
N PRO A 155 -12.49 1.91 -2.93
CA PRO A 155 -11.56 0.83 -2.61
C PRO A 155 -12.23 -0.50 -2.37
N LEU A 156 -13.34 -0.50 -1.62
CA LEU A 156 -14.09 -1.71 -1.34
C LEU A 156 -14.60 -2.37 -2.63
N ALA A 157 -15.06 -1.59 -3.61
CA ALA A 157 -15.53 -2.13 -4.89
C ALA A 157 -14.37 -2.71 -5.71
N ILE A 158 -13.22 -2.01 -5.75
CA ILE A 158 -12.02 -2.53 -6.42
C ILE A 158 -11.58 -3.85 -5.77
N CYS A 159 -11.41 -3.90 -4.45
CA CYS A 159 -10.98 -5.12 -3.77
C CYS A 159 -11.96 -6.28 -3.95
N ASN A 160 -13.27 -6.00 -4.08
CA ASN A 160 -14.27 -7.01 -4.42
C ASN A 160 -14.09 -7.60 -5.83
N ASP A 161 -13.37 -6.97 -6.75
CA ASP A 161 -13.03 -7.63 -8.02
C ASP A 161 -11.93 -8.68 -7.82
N TRP A 162 -11.02 -8.43 -6.88
CA TRP A 162 -9.77 -9.18 -6.68
C TRP A 162 -9.82 -10.25 -5.58
N ALA A 163 -10.84 -10.25 -4.73
CA ALA A 163 -10.93 -11.13 -3.57
C ALA A 163 -12.36 -11.64 -3.32
N ASN A 164 -12.47 -12.82 -2.72
CA ASN A 164 -13.76 -13.50 -2.53
C ASN A 164 -14.57 -12.99 -1.33
N ASP A 165 -13.91 -12.58 -0.25
CA ASP A 165 -14.52 -12.10 0.99
C ASP A 165 -13.83 -10.79 1.39
N VAL A 166 -14.53 -9.66 1.23
CA VAL A 166 -13.96 -8.34 1.46
C VAL A 166 -14.85 -7.53 2.38
N THR A 167 -14.24 -7.05 3.45
CA THR A 167 -14.82 -6.03 4.33
C THR A 167 -13.90 -4.81 4.36
N GLY A 168 -14.43 -3.66 4.75
CA GLY A 168 -13.60 -2.46 4.79
C GLY A 168 -14.38 -1.19 5.07
N GLN A 169 -13.63 -0.16 5.44
CA GLN A 169 -14.18 1.19 5.62
C GLN A 169 -13.10 2.27 5.47
N GLY A 170 -13.56 3.48 5.17
CA GLY A 170 -12.73 4.68 5.21
C GLY A 170 -12.51 5.14 6.65
N LEU A 171 -11.29 5.57 6.96
CA LEU A 171 -10.87 6.12 8.26
C LEU A 171 -10.41 7.57 8.12
N SER A 172 -10.68 8.37 9.15
CA SER A 172 -10.22 9.76 9.23
C SER A 172 -8.76 9.79 9.71
N GLY A 173 -7.80 9.81 8.77
CA GLY A 173 -6.37 9.83 9.09
C GLY A 173 -5.45 9.99 7.87
N GLY A 174 -5.99 10.40 6.74
CA GLY A 174 -5.21 10.55 5.51
C GLY A 174 -4.58 9.24 5.02
N HIS A 175 -3.43 9.37 4.36
CA HIS A 175 -2.70 8.23 3.81
C HIS A 175 -1.88 7.46 4.85
N LEU A 176 -1.37 8.15 5.88
CA LEU A 176 -0.55 7.56 6.96
C LEU A 176 -1.44 7.07 8.12
N LEU A 177 -2.43 6.23 7.82
CA LEU A 177 -3.36 5.69 8.82
C LEU A 177 -2.68 5.07 10.06
N PRO A 178 -1.53 4.34 9.94
CA PRO A 178 -0.83 3.84 11.12
C PRO A 178 -0.35 4.92 12.09
N GLU A 179 0.00 6.11 11.59
CA GLU A 179 0.51 7.22 12.40
C GLU A 179 -0.62 8.16 12.85
N LEU A 180 -1.61 8.39 11.98
CA LEU A 180 -2.62 9.44 12.18
C LEU A 180 -3.97 8.94 12.68
N ALA A 181 -4.27 7.65 12.51
CA ALA A 181 -5.49 7.03 13.02
C ALA A 181 -5.24 5.66 13.68
N PRO A 182 -4.20 5.51 14.53
CA PRO A 182 -3.78 4.20 15.05
C PRO A 182 -4.90 3.50 15.83
N GLU A 183 -5.65 4.21 16.66
CA GLU A 183 -6.73 3.60 17.45
C GLU A 183 -7.89 3.10 16.58
N ALA A 184 -8.28 3.87 15.55
CA ALA A 184 -9.32 3.46 14.62
C ALA A 184 -8.86 2.28 13.76
N LEU A 185 -7.61 2.30 13.30
CA LEU A 185 -6.97 1.19 12.58
C LEU A 185 -6.96 -0.08 13.45
N LEU A 186 -6.44 0.00 14.68
CA LEU A 186 -6.37 -1.12 15.62
C LEU A 186 -7.74 -1.69 15.96
N ALA A 187 -8.75 -0.83 16.13
CA ALA A 187 -10.13 -1.29 16.38
C ALA A 187 -10.65 -2.15 15.24
N GLN A 188 -10.45 -1.74 13.98
CA GLN A 188 -10.86 -2.53 12.82
C GLN A 188 -10.05 -3.83 12.68
N MET A 189 -8.74 -3.77 12.90
CA MET A 189 -7.89 -4.96 12.88
C MET A 189 -8.32 -5.98 13.93
N ARG A 190 -8.59 -5.56 15.18
CA ARG A 190 -9.08 -6.45 16.24
C ARG A 190 -10.41 -7.10 15.87
N LEU A 191 -11.36 -6.32 15.35
CA LEU A 191 -12.66 -6.85 14.92
C LEU A 191 -12.52 -7.90 13.81
N PHE A 192 -11.65 -7.65 12.83
CA PHE A 192 -11.37 -8.59 11.75
C PHE A 192 -10.73 -9.88 12.30
N LEU A 193 -9.68 -9.75 13.11
CA LEU A 193 -8.98 -10.91 13.69
C LEU A 193 -9.91 -11.76 14.55
N SER A 194 -10.75 -11.14 15.39
CA SER A 194 -11.73 -11.86 16.22
C SER A 194 -12.83 -12.54 15.40
N ARG A 195 -13.30 -11.91 14.31
CA ARG A 195 -14.32 -12.53 13.44
C ARG A 195 -13.84 -13.82 12.78
N HIS A 196 -12.55 -13.89 12.45
CA HIS A 196 -11.97 -15.00 11.71
C HIS A 196 -11.10 -15.93 12.57
N GLU A 197 -11.11 -15.76 13.90
CA GLU A 197 -10.29 -16.52 14.85
C GLU A 197 -10.43 -18.04 14.67
N GLN A 198 -11.66 -18.54 14.52
CA GLN A 198 -11.89 -19.97 14.30
C GLN A 198 -11.32 -20.45 12.97
N ALA A 199 -11.49 -19.70 11.89
CA ALA A 199 -10.94 -20.06 10.59
C ALA A 199 -9.40 -20.13 10.62
N PHE A 200 -8.77 -19.21 11.35
CA PHE A 200 -7.31 -19.17 11.49
C PHE A 200 -6.78 -20.30 12.38
N ALA A 201 -7.51 -20.69 13.43
CA ALA A 201 -7.10 -21.75 14.36
C ALA A 201 -7.10 -23.16 13.72
N HIS A 202 -8.07 -23.46 12.85
CA HIS A 202 -8.15 -24.77 12.18
C HIS A 202 -6.97 -25.03 11.24
N HIS A 203 -6.36 -23.98 10.68
CA HIS A 203 -5.21 -24.09 9.80
C HIS A 203 -3.89 -24.38 10.54
N CYS A 204 -3.78 -24.02 11.83
CA CYS A 204 -2.60 -24.35 12.64
C CYS A 204 -2.59 -25.79 13.19
N SER A 205 -3.68 -26.53 13.01
CA SER A 205 -3.91 -27.84 13.64
C SER A 205 -3.71 -29.03 12.69
N GLY A 206 -3.40 -28.78 11.42
CA GLY A 206 -3.15 -29.79 10.38
C GLY A 206 -1.73 -29.67 9.83
#